data_AF-A0A930NPL5-F1
#
_entry.id   AF-A0A930NPL5-F1
#
_cell.length_a   1.000
_cell.length_b   1.000
_cell.length_c   1.000
_cell.angle_alpha   90.00
_cell.angle_beta   90.00
_cell.angle_gamma   90.00
#
_symmetry.space_group_name_H-M   'P 1'
#
loop_
_entity.id
_entity.type
_entity.pdbx_description
1 polymer ?
#
loop_
_entity_poly.entity_id
_entity_poly.type
_entity_poly.pdbx_seq_one_letter_code
_entity_poly.pdbx_strand_id
1 'polypeptide(L)'
;MRNIFKYIPMVTLGQILGTVVGFPLLVFLVNLFYFSNKYNDDAEQYYKEYMNNSYDIEVTMPEEKSQCYLKNQDEDALTSETFRTKMDNNYFSNPGGTYIPFYSVEYKKYFSIMCFLSSRDMWWPYGMKVILTVNRDDMNNPA
;
A
#
# COMPACT_ATOMS: atom_id res chain seq x y z
N MET A 1 -50.60 -30.55 -1.61
CA MET A 1 -49.25 -30.05 -1.23
C MET A 1 -49.22 -29.82 0.27
N ARG A 2 -48.40 -30.58 1.01
CA ARG A 2 -48.24 -30.42 2.47
C ARG A 2 -47.50 -29.11 2.74
N ASN A 3 -48.04 -28.24 3.60
CA ASN A 3 -47.41 -26.98 4.00
C ASN A 3 -46.18 -27.24 4.88
N ILE A 4 -45.01 -27.38 4.24
CA ILE A 4 -43.71 -27.59 4.91
C ILE A 4 -43.39 -26.44 5.88
N PHE A 5 -43.90 -25.23 5.59
CA PHE A 5 -43.77 -24.04 6.43
C PHE A 5 -44.39 -24.16 7.83
N LYS A 6 -45.31 -25.12 8.06
CA LYS A 6 -45.93 -25.31 9.38
C LYS A 6 -45.01 -26.02 10.39
N TYR A 7 -43.92 -26.64 9.91
CA TYR A 7 -43.00 -27.46 10.69
C TYR A 7 -41.60 -26.85 10.85
N ILE A 8 -41.33 -25.72 10.19
CA ILE A 8 -40.07 -24.99 10.37
C ILE A 8 -40.31 -24.02 11.52
N PRO A 9 -39.60 -24.18 12.67
CA PRO A 9 -39.71 -23.23 13.76
C PRO A 9 -39.45 -21.82 13.24
N MET A 10 -40.26 -20.85 13.66
CA MET A 10 -40.10 -19.44 13.26
C MET A 10 -38.66 -18.93 13.52
N VAL A 11 -38.03 -19.45 14.58
CA VAL A 11 -36.62 -19.23 14.92
C VAL A 11 -35.67 -19.72 13.82
N THR A 12 -35.90 -20.93 13.27
CA THR A 12 -35.09 -21.49 12.18
C THR A 12 -35.24 -20.70 10.88
N LEU A 13 -36.45 -20.19 10.61
CA LEU A 13 -36.70 -19.30 9.48
C LEU A 13 -35.95 -17.97 9.63
N GLY A 14 -35.96 -17.39 10.83
CA GLY A 14 -35.20 -16.18 11.16
C GLY A 14 -33.69 -16.39 11.04
N GLN A 15 -33.17 -17.55 11.45
CA GLN A 15 -31.75 -17.91 11.29
C GLN A 15 -31.36 -18.02 9.82
N ILE A 16 -32.16 -18.72 9.00
CA ILE A 16 -31.89 -18.85 7.55
C ILE A 16 -31.90 -17.47 6.89
N LEU A 17 -32.90 -16.63 7.18
CA LEU A 17 -32.98 -15.28 6.61
C LEU A 17 -31.81 -14.39 7.09
N GLY A 18 -31.47 -14.45 8.37
CA GLY A 18 -30.36 -13.70 8.95
C GLY A 18 -29.01 -14.09 8.33
N THR A 19 -28.76 -15.39 8.13
CA THR A 19 -27.49 -15.88 7.59
C THR A 19 -27.40 -15.76 6.07
N VAL A 20 -28.48 -16.02 5.33
CA VAL A 20 -28.47 -16.00 3.86
C VAL A 20 -28.63 -14.60 3.30
N VAL A 21 -29.35 -13.72 4.00
CA VAL A 21 -29.64 -12.36 3.52
C VAL A 21 -28.94 -11.31 4.38
N GLY A 22 -29.16 -11.34 5.69
CA GLY A 22 -28.65 -10.31 6.60
C GLY A 22 -27.12 -10.22 6.63
N PHE A 23 -26.43 -11.35 6.79
CA PHE A 23 -24.98 -11.38 6.90
C PHE A 23 -24.26 -11.00 5.59
N PRO A 24 -24.61 -11.54 4.40
CA PRO A 24 -24.03 -11.10 3.14
C PRO A 24 -24.29 -9.62 2.84
N LEU A 25 -25.48 -9.11 3.19
CA LEU A 25 -25.79 -7.68 3.03
C LEU A 25 -24.88 -6.82 3.92
N LEU A 26 -24.67 -7.22 5.18
CA LEU A 26 -23.75 -6.51 6.08
C LEU A 26 -22.31 -6.51 5.53
N VAL A 27 -21.81 -7.65 5.06
CA VAL A 27 -20.47 -7.73 4.44
C VAL A 27 -20.39 -6.84 3.20
N PHE A 28 -21.42 -6.84 2.35
CA PHE A 28 -21.48 -5.97 1.18
C PHE A 28 -21.45 -4.49 1.55
N LEU A 29 -22.24 -4.07 2.54
CA LEU A 29 -22.28 -2.69 3.00
C LEU A 29 -20.94 -2.27 3.62
N VAL A 30 -20.28 -3.14 4.39
CA VAL A 30 -18.92 -2.89 4.90
C VAL A 30 -17.94 -2.70 3.75
N ASN A 31 -17.98 -3.57 2.73
CA ASN A 31 -17.13 -3.39 1.55
C ASN A 31 -17.43 -2.08 0.81
N LEU A 32 -18.70 -1.77 0.59
CA LEU A 32 -19.11 -0.57 -0.15
C LEU A 32 -18.81 0.74 0.58
N PHE A 33 -18.89 0.78 1.92
CA PHE A 33 -18.69 2.03 2.66
C PHE A 33 -17.29 2.17 3.26
N TYR A 34 -16.64 1.07 3.65
CA TYR A 34 -15.33 1.11 4.30
C TYR A 34 -14.18 0.72 3.38
N PHE A 35 -14.42 -0.12 2.38
CA PHE A 35 -13.36 -0.62 1.49
C PHE A 35 -13.40 -0.06 0.07
N SER A 36 -14.52 0.54 -0.38
CA SER A 36 -14.68 1.11 -1.72
C SER A 36 -13.62 2.16 -2.06
N ASN A 37 -13.25 2.99 -1.09
CA ASN A 37 -12.22 4.01 -1.25
C ASN A 37 -10.88 3.61 -0.63
N LYS A 38 -10.76 2.37 -0.10
CA LYS A 38 -9.50 1.93 0.50
C LYS A 38 -8.44 1.66 -0.55
N TYR A 39 -8.86 1.13 -1.70
CA TYR A 39 -8.01 0.96 -2.87
C TYR A 39 -8.41 2.06 -3.84
N ASN A 40 -7.50 3.00 -4.05
CA ASN A 40 -7.74 4.14 -4.91
C ASN A 40 -7.63 3.69 -6.37
N ASP A 41 -8.72 3.13 -6.91
CA ASP A 41 -8.79 2.65 -8.31
C ASP A 41 -8.54 3.79 -9.31
N ASP A 42 -8.69 5.06 -8.90
CA ASP A 42 -8.33 6.22 -9.71
C ASP A 42 -6.85 6.21 -10.10
N ALA A 43 -5.96 5.60 -9.31
CA ALA A 43 -4.55 5.47 -9.65
C ALA A 43 -4.34 4.71 -10.98
N GLU A 44 -5.20 3.73 -11.31
CA GLU A 44 -5.16 3.01 -12.58
C GLU A 44 -5.45 3.93 -13.77
N GLN A 45 -6.26 4.97 -13.57
CA GLN A 45 -6.60 5.93 -14.62
C GLN A 45 -5.42 6.84 -14.97
N TYR A 46 -4.60 7.22 -13.99
CA TYR A 46 -3.56 8.25 -14.16
C TYR A 46 -2.12 7.71 -14.27
N TYR A 47 -1.86 6.44 -13.95
CA TYR A 47 -0.48 5.94 -13.85
C TYR A 47 0.32 6.10 -15.15
N LYS A 48 -0.29 5.92 -16.33
CA LYS A 48 0.43 6.01 -17.61
C LYS A 48 0.95 7.42 -17.85
N GLU A 49 0.10 8.42 -17.65
CA GLU A 49 0.48 9.82 -17.81
C GLU A 49 1.50 10.21 -16.75
N TYR A 50 1.30 9.78 -15.51
CA TYR A 50 2.25 9.98 -14.42
C TYR A 50 3.64 9.39 -14.73
N MET A 51 3.71 8.16 -15.25
CA MET A 51 4.96 7.52 -15.67
C MET A 51 5.61 8.23 -16.86
N ASN A 52 4.83 8.64 -17.87
CA ASN A 52 5.34 9.39 -19.02
C ASN A 52 5.86 10.78 -18.61
N ASN A 53 5.30 11.37 -17.56
CA ASN A 53 5.78 12.63 -16.99
C ASN A 53 6.92 12.46 -15.96
N SER A 54 7.48 11.26 -15.85
CA SER A 54 8.61 10.98 -14.95
C SER A 54 9.95 11.02 -15.67
N TYR A 55 11.02 11.25 -14.92
CA TYR A 55 12.39 11.27 -15.40
C TYR A 55 13.36 10.85 -14.29
N ASP A 56 14.55 10.43 -14.69
CA ASP A 56 15.56 9.98 -13.76
C ASP A 56 16.41 11.15 -13.25
N ILE A 57 16.65 11.15 -11.95
CA ILE A 57 17.60 12.04 -11.28
C ILE A 57 18.66 11.21 -10.57
N GLU A 58 19.87 11.75 -10.49
CA GLU A 58 20.92 11.20 -9.64
C GLU A 58 20.87 11.92 -8.30
N VAL A 59 20.77 11.18 -7.20
CA VAL A 59 20.74 11.74 -5.85
C VAL A 59 21.81 11.07 -5.00
N THR A 60 22.56 11.87 -4.25
CA THR A 60 23.48 11.34 -3.24
C THR A 60 22.70 11.09 -1.94
N MET A 61 22.68 9.83 -1.49
CA MET A 61 22.07 9.49 -0.22
C MET A 61 22.89 10.04 0.95
N PRO A 62 22.24 10.49 2.03
CA PRO A 62 22.95 10.88 3.23
C PRO A 62 23.67 9.70 3.87
N GLU A 63 24.75 9.98 4.60
CA GLU A 63 25.39 8.99 5.45
C GLU A 63 24.43 8.53 6.56
N GLU A 64 24.62 7.31 7.08
CA GLU A 64 23.76 6.69 8.10
C GLU A 64 23.57 7.58 9.35
N LYS A 65 24.63 8.31 9.75
CA LYS A 65 24.64 9.17 10.94
C LYS A 65 24.15 10.58 10.67
N SER A 66 23.76 10.90 9.44
CA SER A 66 23.31 12.23 9.06
C SER A 66 21.90 12.50 9.59
N GLN A 67 21.66 13.75 10.02
CA GLN A 67 20.32 14.24 10.35
C GLN A 67 19.36 14.26 9.15
N CYS A 68 19.90 14.17 7.93
CA CYS A 68 19.11 14.09 6.70
C CYS A 68 18.58 12.67 6.45
N TYR A 69 19.06 11.66 7.18
CA TYR A 69 18.48 10.33 7.14
C TYR A 69 17.30 10.27 8.10
N LEU A 70 16.11 10.01 7.58
CA LEU A 70 14.89 10.06 8.37
C LEU A 70 14.56 8.64 8.83
N LYS A 71 14.40 8.48 10.14
CA LYS A 71 13.82 7.27 10.72
C LYS A 71 12.43 7.63 11.20
N ASN A 72 11.48 6.71 11.00
CA ASN A 72 10.18 6.88 11.62
C ASN A 72 10.36 7.02 13.14
N GLN A 73 9.84 8.11 13.69
CA GLN A 73 9.89 8.39 15.13
C GLN A 73 8.65 7.86 15.85
N ASP A 74 7.62 7.48 15.09
CA ASP A 74 6.40 6.89 15.60
C ASP A 74 6.60 5.38 15.72
N GLU A 75 6.70 4.90 16.96
CA GLU A 75 6.88 3.48 17.29
C GLU A 75 5.67 2.63 16.87
N ASP A 76 4.48 3.24 16.77
CA ASP A 76 3.23 2.55 16.43
C ASP A 76 2.96 2.53 14.91
N ALA A 77 3.64 3.40 14.15
CA ALA A 77 3.49 3.46 12.70
C ALA A 77 4.42 2.46 11.97
N LEU A 78 3.81 1.42 11.40
CA LEU A 78 4.49 0.47 10.52
C LEU A 78 4.85 1.14 9.19
N THR A 79 6.14 1.36 8.95
CA THR A 79 6.67 1.83 7.64
C THR A 79 7.00 0.66 6.70
N SER A 80 6.43 -0.52 6.97
CA SER A 80 6.61 -1.70 6.13
C SER A 80 5.24 -2.21 5.69
N GLU A 81 5.04 -2.31 4.39
CA GLU A 81 3.82 -2.91 3.85
C GLU A 81 4.11 -4.36 3.44
N THR A 82 3.39 -5.31 4.01
CA THR A 82 3.43 -6.70 3.52
C THR A 82 2.25 -6.92 2.60
N PHE A 83 2.52 -7.27 1.33
CA PHE A 83 1.45 -7.55 0.38
C PHE A 83 0.70 -8.82 0.79
N ARG A 84 -0.64 -8.72 0.86
CA ARG A 84 -1.53 -9.86 1.20
C ARG A 84 -1.62 -10.87 0.07
N THR A 85 -1.56 -10.41 -1.17
CA THR A 85 -1.72 -11.22 -2.37
C THR A 85 -0.36 -11.70 -2.86
N LYS A 86 -0.20 -13.01 -2.97
CA LYS A 86 0.98 -13.62 -3.61
C LYS A 86 0.89 -13.35 -5.10
N MET A 87 1.98 -12.92 -5.73
CA MET A 87 2.10 -13.05 -7.19
C MET A 87 2.15 -14.55 -7.50
N ASP A 88 1.21 -15.04 -8.30
CA ASP A 88 1.22 -16.44 -8.75
C ASP A 88 2.56 -16.76 -9.45
N ASN A 89 3.15 -17.89 -9.09
CA ASN A 89 4.41 -18.42 -9.63
C ASN A 89 5.68 -17.55 -9.45
N ASN A 90 5.78 -16.69 -8.43
CA ASN A 90 6.97 -15.86 -8.23
C ASN A 90 7.71 -16.14 -6.91
N TYR A 91 9.05 -16.04 -6.92
CA TYR A 91 9.97 -16.29 -5.79
C TYR A 91 9.74 -15.36 -4.57
N PHE A 92 8.92 -14.32 -4.73
CA PHE A 92 8.55 -13.36 -3.71
C PHE A 92 7.28 -13.82 -2.98
N SER A 93 7.43 -14.83 -2.12
CA SER A 93 6.37 -15.20 -1.17
C SER A 93 6.25 -14.09 -0.12
N ASN A 94 5.17 -13.29 -0.17
CA ASN A 94 4.93 -12.12 0.69
C ASN A 94 6.02 -11.03 0.54
N PRO A 95 6.06 -10.29 -0.59
CA PRO A 95 6.96 -9.16 -0.71
C PRO A 95 6.64 -8.15 0.40
N GLY A 96 7.70 -7.62 1.03
CA GLY A 96 7.62 -6.49 1.95
C GLY A 96 8.11 -5.25 1.22
N GLY A 97 7.25 -4.23 1.11
CA GLY A 97 7.67 -2.89 0.72
C GLY A 97 8.40 -2.26 1.90
N THR A 98 9.71 -2.07 1.74
CA THR A 98 10.53 -1.28 2.68
C THR A 98 10.68 0.12 2.11
N TYR A 99 10.49 1.14 2.96
CA TYR A 99 10.62 2.53 2.59
C TYR A 99 11.82 3.15 3.29
N ILE A 100 12.65 3.87 2.52
CA ILE A 100 13.87 4.53 3.01
C ILE A 100 13.71 6.04 2.81
N PRO A 101 13.12 6.76 3.77
CA PRO A 101 12.93 8.20 3.66
C PRO A 101 14.23 8.95 3.97
N PHE A 102 14.51 9.99 3.19
CA PHE A 102 15.65 10.86 3.41
C PHE A 102 15.41 12.26 2.84
N TYR A 103 16.13 13.24 3.37
CA TYR A 103 16.15 14.60 2.82
C TYR A 103 17.37 14.77 1.91
N SER A 104 17.14 15.22 0.67
CA SER A 104 18.21 15.63 -0.23
C SER A 104 18.48 17.12 -0.09
N VAL A 105 19.70 17.46 0.30
CA VAL A 105 20.17 18.85 0.38
C VAL A 105 20.31 19.48 -1.01
N GLU A 106 20.67 18.67 -2.01
CA GLU A 106 20.85 19.10 -3.40
C GLU A 106 19.54 19.60 -4.02
N TYR A 107 18.48 18.81 -3.87
CA TYR A 107 17.15 19.13 -4.41
C TYR A 107 16.26 19.88 -3.42
N LYS A 108 16.70 20.02 -2.16
CA LYS A 108 15.94 20.60 -1.04
C LYS A 108 14.56 19.93 -0.86
N LYS A 109 14.50 18.61 -1.06
CA LYS A 109 13.26 17.82 -1.05
C LYS A 109 13.40 16.53 -0.25
N TYR A 110 12.26 16.06 0.24
CA TYR A 110 12.13 14.74 0.86
C TYR A 110 11.89 13.69 -0.22
N PHE A 111 12.67 12.60 -0.16
CA PHE A 111 12.53 11.44 -1.02
C PHE A 111 12.29 10.20 -0.17
N SER A 112 11.64 9.20 -0.76
CA SER A 112 11.49 7.88 -0.16
C SER A 112 11.79 6.82 -1.19
N ILE A 113 12.76 5.96 -0.92
CA ILE A 113 13.05 4.81 -1.79
C ILE A 113 12.16 3.67 -1.35
N MET A 114 11.28 3.21 -2.23
CA MET A 114 10.50 2.00 -2.03
C MET A 114 11.24 0.81 -2.65
N CYS A 115 11.48 -0.23 -1.87
CA CYS A 115 12.11 -1.46 -2.36
C CYS A 115 11.32 -2.70 -1.94
N PHE A 116 11.30 -3.71 -2.81
CA PHE A 116 10.59 -4.98 -2.63
C PHE A 116 11.59 -6.13 -2.48
N LEU A 117 12.49 -5.99 -1.51
CA LEU A 117 13.54 -6.97 -1.22
C LEU A 117 13.35 -7.55 0.17
N SER A 118 13.84 -8.77 0.40
CA SER A 118 14.01 -9.25 1.77
C SER A 118 15.04 -8.34 2.45
N SER A 119 14.76 -7.90 3.68
CA SER A 119 15.64 -7.01 4.45
C SER A 119 17.05 -7.58 4.68
N ARG A 120 17.26 -8.88 4.43
CA ARG A 120 18.56 -9.54 4.51
C ARG A 120 19.43 -9.35 3.27
N ASP A 121 18.84 -9.03 2.13
CA ASP A 121 19.53 -9.00 0.82
C ASP A 121 19.87 -7.58 0.37
N MET A 122 19.44 -6.56 1.12
CA MET A 122 19.66 -5.17 0.76
C MET A 122 20.87 -4.60 1.51
N TRP A 123 21.91 -4.25 0.76
CA TRP A 123 22.97 -3.39 1.31
C TRP A 123 22.44 -1.96 1.34
N TRP A 124 22.33 -1.38 2.54
CA TRP A 124 21.77 -0.04 2.71
C TRP A 124 22.59 0.99 1.94
N PRO A 125 21.99 1.79 1.04
CA PRO A 125 22.74 2.68 0.14
C PRO A 125 23.25 3.97 0.80
N TYR A 126 23.69 3.91 2.05
CA TYR A 126 24.21 5.06 2.80
C TYR A 126 25.43 5.68 2.11
N GLY A 127 25.39 7.00 1.90
CA GLY A 127 26.47 7.71 1.21
C GLY A 127 26.66 7.34 -0.26
N MET A 128 25.78 6.50 -0.83
CA MET A 128 25.86 6.09 -2.23
C MET A 128 25.09 7.06 -3.12
N LYS A 129 25.49 7.13 -4.40
CA LYS A 129 24.67 7.74 -5.44
C LYS A 129 23.62 6.74 -5.92
N VAL A 130 22.37 7.18 -5.95
CA VAL A 130 21.23 6.40 -6.42
C VAL A 130 20.55 7.12 -7.57
N ILE A 131 19.98 6.36 -8.50
CA ILE A 131 19.14 6.89 -9.56
C ILE A 131 17.69 6.71 -9.13
N LEU A 132 16.95 7.81 -9.06
CA LEU A 132 15.53 7.81 -8.72
C LEU A 132 14.71 8.29 -9.91
N THR A 133 13.67 7.54 -10.25
CA THR A 133 12.65 8.00 -11.19
C THR A 133 11.62 8.84 -10.42
N VAL A 134 11.49 10.11 -10.80
CA VAL A 134 10.62 11.08 -10.14
C VAL A 134 9.69 11.74 -11.14
N ASN A 135 8.50 12.12 -10.71
CA ASN A 135 7.56 12.87 -11.54
C ASN A 135 7.94 14.35 -11.60
N ARG A 136 7.79 14.99 -12.77
CA ARG A 136 8.11 16.42 -12.97
C ARG A 136 7.28 17.34 -12.07
N ASP A 137 6.00 17.06 -11.89
CA ASP A 137 5.10 17.94 -11.13
C ASP A 137 5.42 17.88 -9.63
N ASP A 138 5.72 16.69 -9.10
CA ASP A 138 6.17 16.50 -7.71
C ASP A 138 7.50 17.21 -7.43
N MET A 139 8.39 17.22 -8.42
CA MET A 139 9.64 17.97 -8.35
C MET A 139 9.43 19.49 -8.43
N ASN A 140 8.34 19.97 -9.03
CA ASN A 140 8.02 21.40 -9.09
C ASN A 140 7.16 21.90 -7.92
N ASN A 141 6.60 20.99 -7.12
CA ASN A 141 5.81 21.35 -5.94
C ASN A 141 6.67 22.18 -4.95
N PRO A 142 6.20 23.35 -4.46
CA PRO A 142 6.90 24.09 -3.41
C PRO A 142 7.17 23.22 -2.17
N ALA A 143 8.33 23.43 -1.55
CA ALA A 143 8.79 22.72 -0.35
C ALA A 143 8.15 23.27 0.93
#